data_AF-A0A957C367-F1
#
_entry.id   AF-A0A957C367-F1
#
_cell.length_a   1.000
_cell.length_b   1.000
_cell.length_c   1.000
_cell.angle_alpha   90.00
_cell.angle_beta   90.00
_cell.angle_gamma   90.00
#
_symmetry.space_group_name_H-M   'P 1'
#
loop_
_entity.id
_entity.type
_entity.pdbx_description
1 polymer ?
#
loop_
_entity_poly.entity_id
_entity_poly.type
_entity_poly.pdbx_seq_one_letter_code
_entity_poly.pdbx_strand_id
1 'polypeptide(L)'
;ELAYYRQRQAQYGLPLDNRSTYTKLDWIIWSACLTQSQDDFEALVAPIYPWLNETPSRVPLNDWYFTDTGKQRGFQARSVVGGVFIKLLYDQTIWAKWRQRAL
;
A
#
# COMPACT_ATOMS: atom_id res chain seq x y z
N GLU A 1 7.15 10.63 14.22
CA GLU A 1 7.13 10.40 12.76
C GLU A 1 5.74 9.98 12.24
N LEU A 2 5.08 8.96 12.81
CA LEU A 2 3.75 8.53 12.33
C LEU A 2 2.63 9.57 12.47
N ALA A 3 2.62 10.36 13.55
CA ALA A 3 1.69 11.50 13.67
C ALA A 3 1.82 12.50 12.50
N TYR A 4 3.03 12.67 11.97
CA TYR A 4 3.29 13.51 10.80
C TYR A 4 2.73 12.86 9.53
N TYR A 5 2.89 11.55 9.35
CA TYR A 5 2.33 10.82 8.20
C TYR A 5 0.80 10.82 8.20
N ARG A 6 0.16 10.61 9.36
CA ARG A 6 -1.31 10.70 9.48
C ARG A 6 -1.84 12.08 9.06
N GLN A 7 -1.14 13.16 9.39
CA GLN A 7 -1.51 14.52 8.97
C GLN A 7 -1.36 14.76 7.46
N ARG A 8 -0.59 13.94 6.75
CA ARG A 8 -0.28 14.10 5.32
C ARG A 8 -1.00 13.08 4.44
N GLN A 9 -1.78 12.21 5.04
CA GLN A 9 -2.57 11.22 4.34
C GLN A 9 -3.69 11.94 3.58
N ALA A 10 -3.78 11.67 2.28
CA ALA A 10 -4.87 12.14 1.44
C ALA A 10 -5.98 11.07 1.37
N GLN A 11 -7.06 11.39 0.65
CA GLN A 11 -8.26 10.56 0.55
C GLN A 11 -7.97 9.09 0.20
N TYR A 12 -6.98 8.85 -0.65
CA TYR A 12 -6.66 7.54 -1.20
C TYR A 12 -5.32 6.97 -0.73
N GLY A 13 -4.64 7.62 0.21
CA GLY A 13 -3.38 7.10 0.77
C GLY A 13 -2.36 8.17 1.14
N LEU A 14 -1.19 7.71 1.58
CA LEU A 14 -0.07 8.58 1.94
C LEU A 14 0.81 8.87 0.72
N PRO A 15 1.09 10.14 0.37
CA PRO A 15 2.07 10.48 -0.67
C PRO A 15 3.46 9.95 -0.33
N LEU A 16 4.14 9.37 -1.34
CA LEU A 16 5.49 8.81 -1.15
C LEU A 16 6.60 9.88 -1.26
N ASP A 17 6.32 10.98 -1.95
CA ASP A 17 7.26 12.06 -2.23
C ASP A 17 6.65 13.38 -1.75
N ASN A 18 7.42 14.24 -1.08
CA ASN A 18 6.91 15.51 -0.59
C ASN A 18 6.64 16.55 -1.70
N ARG A 19 7.12 16.31 -2.92
CA ARG A 19 6.96 17.21 -4.07
C ARG A 19 5.73 16.88 -4.91
N SER A 20 4.97 15.85 -4.56
CA SER A 20 3.81 15.43 -5.34
C SER A 20 2.87 14.53 -4.56
N THR A 21 1.62 14.43 -5.00
CA THR A 21 0.58 13.66 -4.30
C THR A 21 0.52 12.19 -4.72
N TYR A 22 1.46 11.69 -5.53
CA TYR A 22 1.46 10.28 -5.89
C TYR A 22 2.02 9.37 -4.81
N THR A 23 1.59 8.12 -4.83
CA THR A 23 2.08 7.05 -3.96
C THR A 23 2.32 5.78 -4.74
N LYS A 24 2.89 4.77 -4.07
CA LYS A 24 2.88 3.40 -4.55
C LYS A 24 2.14 2.48 -3.58
N LEU A 25 1.32 1.58 -4.12
CA LEU A 25 0.48 0.67 -3.33
C LEU A 25 1.32 -0.19 -2.37
N ASP A 26 2.34 -0.86 -2.91
CA ASP A 26 3.27 -1.70 -2.17
C ASP A 26 4.08 -0.89 -1.15
N TRP A 27 4.47 0.34 -1.50
CA TRP A 27 5.21 1.23 -0.61
C TRP A 27 4.40 1.62 0.63
N ILE A 28 3.10 1.91 0.50
CA ILE A 28 2.23 2.20 1.65
C ILE A 28 2.20 0.99 2.57
N ILE A 29 1.95 -0.21 2.03
CA ILE A 29 1.82 -1.43 2.84
C ILE A 29 3.15 -1.78 3.51
N TRP A 30 4.26 -1.64 2.80
CA TRP A 30 5.58 -1.86 3.37
C TRP A 30 5.88 -0.88 4.51
N SER A 31 5.62 0.42 4.30
CA SER A 31 5.81 1.45 5.33
C SER A 31 4.91 1.19 6.55
N ALA A 32 3.65 0.81 6.30
CA ALA A 32 2.69 0.43 7.34
C ALA A 32 3.18 -0.78 8.16
N CYS A 33 3.78 -1.77 7.51
CA CYS A 33 4.35 -2.95 8.17
C CYS A 33 5.49 -2.59 9.14
N LEU A 34 6.35 -1.64 8.76
CA LEU A 34 7.51 -1.22 9.57
C LEU A 34 7.11 -0.49 10.86
N THR A 35 5.87 -0.04 10.98
CA THR A 35 5.36 0.59 12.21
C THR A 35 5.25 -0.38 13.38
N GLN A 36 5.14 -1.68 13.11
CA GLN A 36 4.91 -2.74 14.10
C GLN A 36 3.69 -2.50 15.02
N SER A 37 2.76 -1.64 14.59
CA SER A 37 1.56 -1.24 15.31
C SER A 37 0.35 -1.57 14.44
N GLN A 38 -0.61 -2.32 15.01
CA GLN A 38 -1.82 -2.69 14.28
C GLN A 38 -2.66 -1.45 13.92
N ASP A 39 -2.82 -0.54 14.88
CA ASP A 39 -3.57 0.70 14.69
C ASP A 39 -2.95 1.59 13.60
N ASP A 40 -1.62 1.69 13.57
CA ASP A 40 -0.92 2.46 12.53
C ASP A 40 -0.99 1.77 11.17
N PHE A 41 -0.90 0.44 11.15
CA PHE A 41 -1.06 -0.34 9.94
C PHE A 41 -2.45 -0.10 9.33
N GLU A 42 -3.50 -0.23 10.14
CA GLU A 42 -4.88 0.00 9.72
C GLU A 42 -5.09 1.43 9.26
N ALA A 43 -4.58 2.42 10.01
CA ALA A 43 -4.70 3.83 9.63
C ALA A 43 -4.03 4.12 8.27
N LEU A 44 -2.84 3.55 8.00
CA LEU A 44 -2.12 3.77 6.75
C LEU A 44 -2.74 3.04 5.55
N VAL A 45 -3.32 1.86 5.80
CA VAL A 45 -3.89 0.99 4.75
C VAL A 45 -5.35 1.33 4.45
N ALA A 46 -6.13 1.82 5.41
CA ALA A 46 -7.57 2.07 5.25
C ALA A 46 -7.92 2.90 3.99
N PRO A 47 -7.18 3.96 3.61
CA PRO A 47 -7.48 4.74 2.40
C PRO A 47 -7.29 4.01 1.07
N ILE A 48 -6.59 2.86 1.06
CA ILE A 48 -6.47 2.03 -0.14
C ILE A 48 -7.85 1.44 -0.51
N TYR A 49 -8.69 1.12 0.48
CA TYR A 49 -10.01 0.56 0.24
C TYR A 49 -10.94 1.47 -0.60
N PRO A 50 -11.18 2.74 -0.23
CA PRO A 50 -11.97 3.64 -1.08
C PRO A 50 -11.30 3.85 -2.44
N TRP A 51 -9.97 3.89 -2.54
CA TRP A 51 -9.28 4.00 -3.83
C TRP A 51 -9.61 2.84 -4.77
N LEU A 52 -9.58 1.59 -4.27
CA LEU A 52 -9.92 0.41 -5.06
C LEU A 52 -11.36 0.44 -5.60
N ASN A 53 -12.29 1.05 -4.85
CA ASN A 53 -13.70 1.12 -5.21
C ASN A 53 -14.05 2.34 -6.08
N GLU A 54 -13.38 3.47 -5.85
CA GLU A 54 -13.77 4.78 -6.38
C GLU A 54 -12.85 5.29 -7.48
N THR A 55 -11.70 4.63 -7.71
CA THR A 55 -10.74 5.11 -8.72
C THR A 55 -11.42 5.34 -10.08
N PRO A 56 -11.19 6.49 -10.72
CA PRO A 56 -11.73 6.77 -12.05
C PRO A 56 -10.97 5.99 -13.14
N SER A 57 -9.82 5.41 -12.83
CA SER A 57 -8.98 4.69 -13.79
C SER A 57 -9.54 3.30 -14.05
N ARG A 58 -9.83 2.98 -15.32
CA ARG A 58 -10.35 1.68 -15.77
C ARG A 58 -9.21 0.80 -16.30
N VAL A 59 -8.26 0.50 -15.42
CA VAL A 59 -7.11 -0.39 -15.69
C VAL A 59 -7.08 -1.52 -14.67
N PRO A 60 -6.40 -2.66 -14.95
CA PRO A 60 -6.07 -3.63 -13.92
C PRO A 60 -5.34 -2.98 -12.74
N LEU A 61 -5.41 -3.59 -11.56
CA LEU A 61 -4.79 -3.05 -10.34
C LEU A 61 -3.37 -2.53 -10.62
N ASN A 62 -3.22 -1.21 -10.44
CA ASN A 62 -1.96 -0.50 -10.63
C ASN A 62 -1.28 -0.27 -9.28
N ASP A 63 0.00 0.06 -9.31
CA ASP A 63 0.80 0.32 -8.13
C ASP A 63 1.29 1.77 -8.06
N TRP A 64 0.90 2.66 -8.98
CA TRP A 64 1.36 4.06 -8.98
C TRP A 64 0.24 5.03 -9.37
N TYR A 65 -0.29 5.71 -8.36
CA TYR A 65 -1.48 6.56 -8.48
C TYR A 65 -1.37 7.82 -7.62
N PHE A 66 -2.22 8.79 -7.91
CA PHE A 66 -2.36 10.03 -7.15
C PHE A 66 -3.29 9.84 -5.95
N THR A 67 -2.83 10.17 -4.75
CA THR A 67 -3.56 9.93 -3.49
C THR A 67 -4.70 10.92 -3.22
N ASP A 68 -4.74 12.03 -3.96
CA ASP A 68 -5.79 13.05 -3.90
C ASP A 68 -6.96 12.75 -4.85
N THR A 69 -6.66 12.21 -6.03
CA THR A 69 -7.65 12.00 -7.11
C THR A 69 -7.93 10.53 -7.41
N GLY A 70 -7.10 9.62 -6.91
CA GLY A 70 -7.19 8.18 -7.18
C GLY A 70 -6.83 7.79 -8.61
N LYS A 71 -6.47 8.77 -9.46
CA LYS A 71 -6.09 8.56 -10.86
C LYS A 71 -4.75 7.84 -10.93
N GLN A 72 -4.66 6.86 -11.81
CA GLN A 72 -3.41 6.24 -12.19
C GLN A 72 -2.42 7.31 -12.68
N ARG A 73 -1.20 7.26 -12.16
CA ARG A 73 -0.07 8.04 -12.69
C ARG A 73 0.67 7.25 -13.77
N GLY A 74 0.84 5.96 -13.57
CA GLY A 74 1.43 5.03 -14.54
C GLY A 74 1.50 3.62 -13.96
N PHE A 75 2.15 2.70 -14.70
CA PHE A 75 2.27 1.27 -14.39
C PHE A 75 0.93 0.53 -14.24
N GLN A 76 0.84 -0.69 -14.77
CA GLN A 76 -0.37 -1.51 -14.66
C GLN A 76 -0.01 -2.98 -14.76
N ALA A 77 -0.74 -3.84 -14.07
CA ALA A 77 -0.62 -5.30 -14.18
C ALA A 77 0.82 -5.82 -14.05
N ARG A 78 1.57 -5.32 -13.04
CA ARG A 78 2.96 -5.77 -12.77
C ARG A 78 3.02 -6.56 -11.48
N SER A 79 3.97 -7.51 -11.42
CA SER A 79 4.19 -8.37 -10.25
C SER A 79 4.57 -7.61 -8.97
N VAL A 80 5.06 -6.37 -9.08
CA VAL A 80 5.37 -5.48 -7.94
C VAL A 80 4.17 -5.30 -7.01
N VAL A 81 2.93 -5.35 -7.54
CA VAL A 81 1.68 -5.34 -6.76
C VAL A 81 1.66 -6.45 -5.68
N GLY A 82 2.37 -7.57 -5.89
CA GLY A 82 2.53 -8.63 -4.90
C GLY A 82 3.13 -8.17 -3.57
N GLY A 83 3.74 -6.99 -3.51
CA GLY A 83 4.16 -6.34 -2.27
C GLY A 83 3.03 -6.16 -1.24
N VAL A 84 1.77 -6.23 -1.64
CA VAL A 84 0.62 -6.25 -0.71
C VAL A 84 0.67 -7.42 0.29
N PHE A 85 1.36 -8.51 -0.05
CA PHE A 85 1.50 -9.68 0.81
C PHE A 85 2.64 -9.57 1.83
N ILE A 86 3.41 -8.48 1.83
CA ILE A 86 4.61 -8.37 2.68
C ILE A 86 4.31 -8.51 4.18
N LYS A 87 3.10 -8.13 4.64
CA LYS A 87 2.67 -8.31 6.03
C LYS A 87 2.67 -9.78 6.46
N LEU A 88 2.42 -10.71 5.53
CA LEU A 88 2.42 -12.16 5.79
C LEU A 88 3.79 -12.69 6.23
N LEU A 89 4.88 -11.96 5.98
CA LEU A 89 6.20 -12.33 6.47
C LEU A 89 6.31 -12.28 8.00
N TYR A 90 5.43 -11.54 8.68
CA TYR A 90 5.35 -11.55 10.15
C TYR A 90 4.51 -12.69 10.72
N ASP A 91 3.73 -13.38 9.89
CA ASP A 91 3.00 -14.57 10.32
C ASP A 91 3.91 -15.80 10.21
N GLN A 92 4.39 -16.27 11.36
CA GLN A 92 5.30 -17.41 11.42
C GLN A 92 4.70 -18.69 10.83
N THR A 93 3.39 -18.89 10.99
CA THR A 93 2.68 -20.08 10.50
C THR A 93 2.62 -20.06 8.99
N ILE A 94 2.22 -18.93 8.40
CA ILE A 94 2.15 -18.75 6.95
C ILE A 94 3.55 -18.83 6.34
N TRP A 95 4.53 -18.15 6.94
CA TRP A 95 5.91 -18.17 6.47
C TRP A 95 6.49 -19.60 6.47
N ALA A 96 6.32 -20.36 7.55
CA ALA A 96 6.80 -21.74 7.64
C ALA A 96 6.18 -22.64 6.55
N LYS A 97 4.87 -22.52 6.33
CA LYS A 97 4.14 -23.28 5.28
C LYS A 97 4.72 -23.05 3.89
N TRP A 98 5.03 -21.79 3.54
CA TRP A 98 5.52 -21.47 2.19
C TRP A 98 7.02 -21.73 2.02
N ARG A 99 7.82 -21.53 3.07
CA ARG A 99 9.25 -21.89 3.07
C ARG A 99 9.46 -23.38 2.78
N GLN A 100 8.65 -24.27 3.37
CA GLN A 100 8.76 -25.71 3.15
C GLN A 100 8.42 -26.17 1.72
N ARG A 101 7.67 -25.36 0.95
CA ARG A 101 7.28 -25.69 -0.43
C ARG A 101 8.30 -25.23 -1.47
N ALA A 102 9.22 -24.35 -1.09
CA ALA A 102 10.24 -23.78 -1.97
C ALA A 102 11.55 -24.58 -1.95
N LEU A 103 11.67 -25.55 -1.03
CA LEU A 103 12.73 -26.56 -0.97
C LEU A 103 12.23 -27.85 -1.62
#